data_AF-A0A382Q860-F1
#
_entry.id   AF-A0A382Q860-F1
#
_cell.length_a   1.000
_cell.length_b   1.000
_cell.length_c   1.000
_cell.angle_alpha   90.00
_cell.angle_beta   90.00
_cell.angle_gamma   90.00
#
_symmetry.space_group_name_H-M   'P 1'
#
loop_
_entity.id
_entity.type
_entity.pdbx_description
1 polymer ?
#
loop_
_entity_poly.entity_id
_entity_poly.type
_entity_poly.pdbx_seq_one_letter_code
_entity_poly.pdbx_strand_id
1 'polypeptide(L)'
;CRLTKFENTTIATIELNRYRQKSNNEINNEIQILDAEYKKEISRGRPLKGEIRKLNVSSMEKVAKSLGVSLTKAKKIKSVGRYEPQLLQKIDMGIISLQKAYNYVQTKYKNKDMDRKYSEHHFKSHMNRLLKRHNPPREITEKIVEDFYND
;
A
#
# COMPACT_ATOMS: atom_id res chain seq x y z
N CYS A 1 -1.11 -35.31 18.59
CA CYS A 1 -1.78 -34.01 18.42
C CYS A 1 -1.65 -33.20 19.71
N ARG A 2 -1.24 -31.93 19.64
CA ARG A 2 -1.16 -31.04 20.82
C ARG A 2 -2.46 -30.24 20.90
N LEU A 3 -3.13 -30.29 22.05
CA LEU A 3 -4.35 -29.51 22.28
C LEU A 3 -3.93 -28.06 22.59
N THR A 4 -4.27 -27.12 21.71
CA THR A 4 -3.94 -25.70 21.85
C THR A 4 -5.22 -24.89 21.98
N LYS A 5 -5.28 -24.02 22.99
CA LYS A 5 -6.38 -23.06 23.18
C LYS A 5 -6.02 -21.74 22.49
N PHE A 6 -6.97 -21.15 21.79
CA PHE A 6 -6.81 -19.87 21.08
C PHE A 6 -7.86 -18.88 21.59
N GLU A 7 -7.48 -17.62 21.73
CA GLU A 7 -8.40 -16.55 22.15
C GLU A 7 -9.42 -16.22 21.06
N ASN A 8 -8.96 -16.07 19.81
CA ASN A 8 -9.80 -15.84 18.64
C ASN A 8 -9.72 -17.05 17.71
N THR A 9 -10.81 -17.83 17.66
CA THR A 9 -10.90 -19.04 16.83
C THR A 9 -10.83 -18.73 15.34
N THR A 10 -11.35 -17.59 14.89
CA THR A 10 -11.34 -17.17 13.48
C THR A 10 -9.91 -16.91 13.00
N ILE A 11 -9.15 -16.12 13.76
CA ILE A 11 -7.73 -15.83 13.45
C ILE A 11 -6.93 -17.14 13.44
N ALA A 12 -7.09 -17.96 14.48
CA ALA A 12 -6.38 -19.23 14.60
C ALA A 12 -6.69 -20.17 13.43
N THR A 13 -7.94 -20.26 13.00
CA THR A 13 -8.33 -21.11 11.85
C THR A 13 -7.62 -20.68 10.57
N ILE A 14 -7.52 -19.37 10.31
CA ILE A 14 -6.84 -18.85 9.12
C ILE A 14 -5.32 -19.07 9.21
N GLU A 15 -4.73 -18.85 10.38
CA GLU A 15 -3.30 -19.05 10.65
C GLU A 15 -2.88 -20.51 10.51
N LEU A 16 -3.68 -21.45 11.02
CA LEU A 16 -3.41 -22.88 10.88
C LEU A 16 -3.47 -23.33 9.41
N ASN A 17 -4.31 -22.68 8.61
CA ASN A 17 -4.40 -22.94 7.17
C ASN A 17 -3.29 -22.28 6.33
N ARG A 18 -2.35 -21.52 6.92
CA ARG A 18 -1.34 -20.74 6.17
C ARG A 18 -0.42 -21.58 5.26
N TYR A 19 -0.24 -22.86 5.57
CA TYR A 19 0.63 -23.76 4.81
C TYR A 19 -0.03 -24.35 3.57
N ARG A 20 -1.35 -24.23 3.42
CA ARG A 20 -2.08 -24.68 2.23
C ARG A 20 -1.79 -23.74 1.07
N GLN A 21 -1.72 -24.29 -0.15
CA GLN A 21 -1.74 -23.48 -1.36
C GLN A 21 -3.14 -22.89 -1.55
N LYS A 22 -3.27 -21.57 -1.40
CA LYS A 22 -4.53 -20.83 -1.52
C LYS A 22 -4.53 -20.00 -2.80
N SER A 23 -5.69 -19.89 -3.43
CA SER A 23 -5.91 -18.94 -4.53
C SER A 23 -5.80 -17.50 -4.04
N ASN A 24 -5.50 -16.55 -4.94
CA ASN A 24 -5.44 -15.14 -4.57
C ASN A 24 -6.81 -14.61 -4.15
N ASN A 25 -7.90 -15.18 -4.69
CA ASN A 25 -9.25 -14.85 -4.25
C ASN A 25 -9.53 -15.33 -2.82
N GLU A 26 -9.14 -16.56 -2.46
CA GLU A 26 -9.22 -17.04 -1.06
C GLU A 26 -8.37 -16.15 -0.14
N ILE A 27 -7.14 -15.81 -0.54
CA ILE A 27 -6.26 -14.92 0.23
C ILE A 27 -6.91 -13.54 0.41
N ASN A 28 -7.58 -13.00 -0.61
CA ASN A 28 -8.28 -11.72 -0.49
C ASN A 28 -9.42 -11.78 0.55
N ASN A 29 -10.19 -12.86 0.59
CA ASN A 29 -11.25 -13.04 1.56
C ASN A 29 -10.70 -13.16 2.99
N GLU A 30 -9.64 -13.96 3.17
CA GLU A 30 -8.98 -14.08 4.47
C GLU A 30 -8.35 -12.75 4.92
N ILE A 31 -7.77 -11.96 4.00
CA ILE A 31 -7.29 -10.61 4.29
C ILE A 31 -8.41 -9.74 4.84
N GLN A 32 -9.61 -9.78 4.25
CA GLN A 32 -10.74 -8.96 4.70
C GLN A 32 -11.19 -9.35 6.11
N ILE A 33 -11.30 -10.66 6.37
CA ILE A 33 -11.68 -11.20 7.68
C ILE A 33 -10.62 -10.84 8.74
N LEU A 34 -9.36 -11.14 8.48
CA LEU A 34 -8.27 -10.84 9.42
C LEU A 34 -8.11 -9.33 9.66
N ASP A 35 -8.22 -8.50 8.62
CA ASP A 35 -8.13 -7.05 8.78
C ASP A 35 -9.26 -6.54 9.67
N ALA A 36 -10.48 -7.08 9.56
CA ALA A 36 -11.59 -6.75 10.45
C ALA A 36 -11.32 -7.19 11.90
N GLU A 37 -10.83 -8.40 12.13
CA GLU A 37 -10.52 -8.90 13.47
C GLU A 37 -9.38 -8.11 14.13
N TYR A 38 -8.25 -7.93 13.44
CA TYR A 38 -7.12 -7.17 13.99
C TYR A 38 -7.45 -5.70 14.24
N LYS A 39 -8.39 -5.12 13.48
CA LYS A 39 -8.86 -3.75 13.73
C LYS A 39 -9.64 -3.63 15.04
N LYS A 40 -10.24 -4.71 15.56
CA LYS A 40 -10.89 -4.72 16.89
C LYS A 40 -9.85 -4.71 18.00
N GLU A 41 -8.74 -5.44 17.82
CA GLU A 41 -7.64 -5.51 18.78
C GLU A 41 -6.76 -4.25 18.80
N ILE A 42 -6.62 -3.57 17.65
CA ILE A 42 -5.78 -2.38 17.54
C ILE A 42 -6.59 -1.17 18.01
N SER A 43 -6.20 -0.63 19.18
CA SER A 43 -6.75 0.62 19.72
C SER A 43 -6.58 1.76 18.73
N ARG A 44 -7.69 2.28 18.21
CA ARG A 44 -7.69 3.42 17.29
C ARG A 44 -7.71 4.73 18.07
N GLY A 45 -6.87 5.69 17.68
CA GLY A 45 -6.89 7.07 18.19
C GLY A 45 -5.66 7.46 19.01
N ARG A 46 -5.66 8.70 19.50
CA ARG A 46 -4.57 9.24 20.33
C ARG A 46 -4.50 8.46 21.65
N PRO A 47 -3.32 8.06 22.12
CA PRO A 47 -3.17 7.49 23.45
C PRO A 47 -3.61 8.50 24.51
N LEU A 48 -4.19 7.99 25.60
CA LEU A 48 -4.47 8.81 26.78
C LEU A 48 -3.13 9.27 27.40
N LYS A 49 -3.14 10.42 28.09
CA LYS A 49 -1.93 10.99 28.70
C LYS A 49 -1.38 9.99 29.73
N GLY A 50 -0.18 9.46 29.48
CA GLY A 50 0.48 8.44 30.33
C GLY A 50 0.27 6.99 29.88
N GLU A 51 -0.51 6.74 28.83
CA GLU A 51 -0.72 5.39 28.27
C GLU A 51 0.47 4.98 27.38
N ILE A 52 1.24 3.99 27.83
CA ILE A 52 2.32 3.39 27.02
C ILE A 52 1.69 2.30 26.14
N ARG A 53 1.44 2.62 24.86
CA ARG A 53 1.01 1.63 23.88
C ARG A 53 2.21 0.88 23.30
N LYS A 54 2.10 -0.44 23.19
CA LYS A 54 3.05 -1.25 22.40
C LYS A 54 3.05 -0.74 20.95
N LEU A 55 4.21 -0.89 20.27
CA LEU A 55 4.46 -0.47 18.89
C LEU A 55 3.20 -0.57 18.00
N ASN A 56 2.88 0.53 17.32
CA ASN A 56 1.80 0.66 16.35
C ASN A 56 2.09 -0.18 15.09
N VAL A 57 2.05 -1.50 15.21
CA VAL A 57 2.12 -2.40 14.05
C VAL A 57 0.85 -2.20 13.24
N SER A 58 1.00 -1.98 11.92
CA SER A 58 -0.16 -1.79 11.05
C SER A 58 -1.04 -3.04 11.05
N SER A 59 -2.37 -2.89 10.95
CA SER A 59 -3.28 -4.05 10.82
C SER A 59 -2.85 -4.94 9.64
N MET A 60 -2.43 -4.33 8.53
CA MET A 60 -2.00 -5.06 7.34
C MET A 60 -0.69 -5.85 7.55
N GLU A 61 0.18 -5.39 8.44
CA GLU A 61 1.41 -6.11 8.80
C GLU A 61 1.10 -7.36 9.62
N LYS A 62 0.18 -7.26 10.58
CA LYS A 62 -0.34 -8.44 11.31
C LYS A 62 -1.00 -9.42 10.35
N VAL A 63 -1.89 -8.95 9.48
CA VAL A 63 -2.57 -9.78 8.46
C VAL A 63 -1.56 -10.52 7.59
N ALA A 64 -0.57 -9.82 7.04
CA ALA A 64 0.43 -10.43 6.17
C ALA A 64 1.24 -11.51 6.89
N LYS A 65 1.64 -11.26 8.14
CA LYS A 65 2.37 -12.20 8.98
C LYS A 65 1.55 -13.47 9.26
N SER A 66 0.28 -13.32 9.61
CA SER A 66 -0.61 -14.45 9.92
C SER A 66 -0.93 -15.31 8.69
N LEU A 67 -1.06 -14.68 7.53
CA LEU A 67 -1.24 -15.37 6.25
C LEU A 67 0.05 -16.01 5.69
N GLY A 68 1.22 -15.66 6.23
CA GLY A 68 2.50 -16.14 5.69
C GLY A 68 2.86 -15.54 4.32
N VAL A 69 2.36 -14.35 3.99
CA VAL A 69 2.64 -13.66 2.71
C VAL A 69 3.40 -12.36 2.95
N SER A 70 4.13 -11.89 1.94
CA SER A 70 4.79 -10.58 2.04
C SER A 70 3.75 -9.45 2.12
N LEU A 71 4.07 -8.42 2.92
CA LEU A 71 3.21 -7.24 3.08
C LEU A 71 2.82 -6.61 1.74
N THR A 72 3.79 -6.52 0.82
CA THR A 72 3.58 -5.99 -0.52
C THR A 72 2.60 -6.84 -1.33
N LYS A 73 2.71 -8.17 -1.27
CA LYS A 73 1.77 -9.09 -1.96
C LYS A 73 0.36 -8.91 -1.41
N ALA A 74 0.21 -8.91 -0.08
CA ALA A 74 -1.08 -8.73 0.57
C ALA A 74 -1.73 -7.38 0.22
N LYS A 75 -0.95 -6.28 0.21
CA LYS A 75 -1.43 -4.95 -0.20
C LYS A 75 -1.88 -4.93 -1.67
N LYS A 76 -1.15 -5.60 -2.57
CA LYS A 76 -1.51 -5.70 -4.00
C LYS A 76 -2.81 -6.47 -4.19
N ILE A 77 -2.94 -7.64 -3.57
CA ILE A 77 -4.16 -8.47 -3.61
C ILE A 77 -5.35 -7.66 -3.09
N LYS A 78 -5.23 -7.05 -1.90
CA LYS A 78 -6.27 -6.22 -1.30
C LYS A 78 -6.69 -5.06 -2.22
N SER A 79 -5.72 -4.42 -2.88
CA SER A 79 -6.00 -3.34 -3.82
C SER A 79 -6.76 -3.86 -5.03
N VAL A 80 -6.34 -4.96 -5.65
CA VAL A 80 -7.02 -5.52 -6.83
C VAL A 80 -8.43 -5.98 -6.46
N GLY A 81 -8.58 -6.74 -5.37
CA GLY A 81 -9.88 -7.24 -4.91
C GLY A 81 -10.88 -6.14 -4.54
N ARG A 82 -10.41 -4.96 -4.10
CA ARG A 82 -11.27 -3.82 -3.78
C ARG A 82 -11.87 -3.15 -5.02
N TYR A 83 -11.09 -2.97 -6.09
CA TYR A 83 -11.51 -2.20 -7.25
C TYR A 83 -12.01 -3.08 -8.41
N GLU A 84 -11.40 -4.24 -8.63
CA GLU A 84 -11.65 -5.11 -9.77
C GLU A 84 -11.49 -6.59 -9.36
N PRO A 85 -12.46 -7.16 -8.60
CA PRO A 85 -12.36 -8.53 -8.08
C PRO A 85 -12.26 -9.58 -9.19
N GLN A 86 -12.82 -9.33 -10.37
CA GLN A 86 -12.72 -10.22 -11.54
C GLN A 86 -11.26 -10.45 -11.99
N LEU A 87 -10.36 -9.49 -11.73
CA LEU A 87 -8.94 -9.67 -12.05
C LEU A 87 -8.27 -10.72 -11.15
N LEU A 88 -8.76 -10.93 -9.93
CA LEU A 88 -8.23 -12.00 -9.05
C LEU A 88 -8.47 -13.38 -9.66
N GLN A 89 -9.66 -13.62 -10.24
CA GLN A 89 -9.94 -14.88 -10.93
C GLN A 89 -9.00 -15.09 -12.13
N LYS A 90 -8.74 -14.04 -12.92
CA LYS A 90 -7.79 -14.12 -14.04
C LYS A 90 -6.35 -14.38 -13.59
N ILE A 91 -5.96 -13.91 -12.40
CA ILE A 91 -4.66 -14.23 -11.80
C ILE A 91 -4.62 -15.70 -11.38
N ASP A 92 -5.68 -16.20 -10.76
CA ASP A 92 -5.77 -17.59 -10.30
C ASP A 92 -5.76 -18.58 -11.47
N MET A 93 -6.33 -18.20 -12.62
CA MET A 93 -6.24 -18.94 -13.88
C MET A 93 -4.87 -18.82 -14.58
N GLY A 94 -3.94 -17.98 -14.08
CA GLY A 94 -2.64 -17.76 -14.69
C GLY A 94 -2.63 -16.88 -15.95
N ILE A 95 -3.76 -16.26 -16.30
CA ILE A 95 -3.89 -15.43 -17.52
C ILE A 95 -3.10 -14.12 -17.39
N ILE A 96 -3.10 -13.54 -16.20
CA ILE A 96 -2.37 -12.29 -15.90
C ILE A 96 -1.60 -12.42 -14.60
N SER A 97 -0.48 -11.72 -14.48
CA SER A 97 0.26 -11.65 -13.21
C SER A 97 -0.39 -10.67 -12.23
N LEU A 98 -0.23 -10.93 -10.93
CA LEU A 98 -0.68 -10.03 -9.86
C LEU A 98 -0.11 -8.60 -10.03
N GLN A 99 1.14 -8.48 -10.48
CA GLN A 99 1.76 -7.17 -10.72
C GLN A 99 1.06 -6.41 -11.84
N LYS A 100 0.76 -7.09 -12.96
CA LYS A 100 0.09 -6.47 -14.11
C LYS A 100 -1.31 -6.00 -13.73
N ALA A 101 -2.07 -6.83 -13.01
CA ALA A 101 -3.39 -6.47 -12.50
C ALA A 101 -3.33 -5.28 -11.54
N TYR A 102 -2.36 -5.27 -10.63
CA TYR A 102 -2.17 -4.16 -9.69
C TYR A 102 -1.85 -2.84 -10.41
N ASN A 103 -0.94 -2.87 -11.39
CA ASN A 103 -0.59 -1.70 -12.19
C ASN A 103 -1.81 -1.15 -12.93
N TYR A 104 -2.61 -2.02 -13.55
CA TYR A 104 -3.85 -1.64 -14.23
C TYR A 104 -4.85 -0.95 -13.27
N VAL A 105 -5.05 -1.51 -12.07
CA VAL A 105 -5.91 -0.90 -11.05
C VAL A 105 -5.35 0.46 -10.58
N GLN A 106 -4.02 0.55 -10.41
CA GLN A 106 -3.36 1.78 -10.00
C GLN A 106 -3.53 2.88 -11.05
N THR A 107 -3.29 2.59 -12.33
CA THR A 107 -3.46 3.56 -13.41
C THR A 107 -4.91 4.00 -13.57
N LYS A 108 -5.86 3.06 -13.50
CA LYS A 108 -7.28 3.34 -13.73
C LYS A 108 -7.97 4.10 -12.59
N TYR A 109 -7.63 3.76 -11.34
CA TYR A 109 -8.39 4.24 -10.16
C TYR A 109 -7.61 5.11 -9.19
N LYS A 110 -6.27 5.03 -9.16
CA LYS A 110 -5.45 5.76 -8.19
C LYS A 110 -4.66 6.91 -8.80
N ASN A 111 -4.28 6.78 -10.06
CA ASN A 111 -3.44 7.76 -10.75
C ASN A 111 -4.24 8.74 -11.62
N LYS A 112 -5.56 8.91 -11.40
CA LYS A 112 -6.36 9.90 -12.14
C LYS A 112 -5.88 11.35 -11.94
N ASP A 113 -5.05 11.62 -10.93
CA ASP A 113 -4.56 12.97 -10.61
C ASP A 113 -3.04 13.14 -10.74
N MET A 114 -2.32 12.11 -11.24
CA MET A 114 -0.89 12.24 -11.58
C MET A 114 -0.67 12.43 -13.08
N ASP A 115 -1.75 12.69 -13.83
CA ASP A 115 -1.64 13.38 -15.11
C ASP A 115 -1.11 14.78 -14.82
N ARG A 116 0.22 14.92 -14.88
CA ARG A 116 0.99 15.86 -15.72
C ARG A 116 0.43 17.27 -15.99
N LYS A 117 -0.59 17.75 -15.27
CA LYS A 117 -1.02 19.13 -15.31
C LYS A 117 0.06 19.93 -14.61
N TYR A 118 0.64 20.85 -15.35
CA TYR A 118 1.47 21.88 -14.78
C TYR A 118 0.72 22.49 -13.59
N SER A 119 1.36 22.46 -12.42
CA SER A 119 0.91 23.14 -11.22
C SER A 119 2.00 24.12 -10.86
N GLU A 120 1.67 25.40 -10.89
CA GLU A 120 2.58 26.49 -10.52
C GLU A 120 3.18 26.25 -9.13
N HIS A 121 2.38 25.75 -8.19
CA HIS A 121 2.82 25.42 -6.85
C HIS A 121 3.89 24.31 -6.83
N HIS A 122 3.68 23.22 -7.58
CA HIS A 122 4.65 22.13 -7.65
C HIS A 122 5.94 22.53 -8.36
N PHE A 123 5.84 23.29 -9.45
CA PHE A 123 7.00 23.83 -10.15
C PHE A 123 7.83 24.74 -9.24
N LYS A 124 7.18 25.72 -8.59
CA LYS A 124 7.84 26.65 -7.65
C LYS A 124 8.49 25.91 -6.49
N SER A 125 7.82 24.90 -5.93
CA SER A 125 8.39 24.07 -4.85
C SER A 125 9.64 23.32 -5.30
N HIS A 126 9.60 22.68 -6.48
CA HIS A 126 10.76 21.97 -7.03
C HIS A 126 11.92 22.91 -7.35
N MET A 127 11.64 24.04 -8.00
CA MET A 127 12.66 25.04 -8.32
C MET A 127 13.30 25.62 -7.07
N ASN A 128 12.52 26.00 -6.06
CA ASN A 128 13.03 26.48 -4.78
C ASN A 128 13.94 25.46 -4.10
N ARG A 129 13.59 24.16 -4.17
CA ARG A 129 14.42 23.10 -3.59
C ARG A 129 15.76 22.96 -4.31
N LEU A 130 15.76 23.07 -5.64
CA LEU A 130 16.99 23.05 -6.44
C LEU A 130 17.89 24.25 -6.12
N LEU A 131 17.32 25.45 -6.12
CA LEU A 131 18.03 26.69 -5.80
C LEU A 131 18.61 26.66 -4.38
N LYS A 132 17.85 26.19 -3.38
CA LYS A 132 18.37 26.05 -2.00
C LYS A 132 19.47 25.01 -1.88
N ARG A 133 19.40 23.91 -2.64
CA ARG A 133 20.38 22.81 -2.57
C ARG A 133 21.72 23.19 -3.16
N HIS A 134 21.70 23.89 -4.30
CA HIS A 134 22.91 24.20 -5.06
C HIS A 134 23.37 25.65 -4.91
N ASN A 135 22.52 26.53 -4.37
CA ASN A 135 22.75 27.96 -4.17
C ASN A 135 23.53 28.63 -5.30
N PRO A 136 23.09 28.46 -6.58
CA PRO A 136 23.81 29.01 -7.71
C PRO A 136 23.78 30.55 -7.69
N PRO A 137 24.80 31.21 -8.26
CA PRO A 137 24.76 32.65 -8.53
C PRO A 137 23.55 33.03 -9.39
N ARG A 138 22.97 34.20 -9.09
CA ARG A 138 21.79 34.72 -9.78
C ARG A 138 21.98 34.83 -11.29
N GLU A 139 23.14 35.31 -11.72
CA GLU A 139 23.50 35.50 -13.13
C GLU A 139 23.39 34.20 -13.95
N ILE A 140 23.82 33.07 -13.37
CA ILE A 140 23.75 31.76 -14.03
C ILE A 140 22.29 31.31 -14.16
N THR A 141 21.48 31.54 -13.13
CA THR A 141 20.06 31.13 -13.16
C THR A 141 19.25 31.96 -14.15
N GLU A 142 19.50 33.26 -14.25
CA GLU A 142 18.82 34.15 -15.21
C GLU A 142 19.19 33.76 -16.63
N LYS A 143 20.48 33.55 -16.91
CA LYS A 143 20.95 33.13 -18.23
C LYS A 143 20.30 31.81 -18.69
N ILE A 144 20.24 30.79 -17.83
CA ILE A 144 19.61 29.50 -18.18
C ILE A 144 18.12 29.68 -18.51
N VAL A 145 17.42 30.56 -17.79
CA VAL A 145 16.00 30.83 -18.04
C VAL A 145 15.83 31.59 -19.35
N GLU A 146 16.68 32.58 -19.62
CA GLU A 146 16.68 33.34 -20.88
C GLU A 146 16.98 32.44 -22.08
N ASP A 147 18.03 31.62 -22.00
CA ASP A 147 18.40 30.66 -23.05
C ASP A 147 17.22 29.72 -23.39
N PHE A 148 16.50 29.22 -22.37
CA PHE A 148 15.34 28.35 -22.56
C PHE A 148 14.15 29.00 -23.29
N TYR A 149 13.94 30.31 -23.15
CA TYR A 149 12.84 31.02 -23.83
C TYR A 149 13.22 31.59 -25.20
N ASN A 150 14.52 31.65 -25.50
CA ASN A 150 15.04 32.12 -26.77
C ASN A 150 15.29 30.98 -27.79
N ASP A 151 15.25 29.72 -27.33
CA ASP A 151 15.22 28.49 -28.15
C ASP A 151 13.78 28.13 -28.61
#